data_AF-A0A942HGA9-F1
#
_entry.id   AF-A0A942HGA9-F1
#
_cell.length_a   1.000
_cell.length_b   1.000
_cell.length_c   1.000
_cell.angle_alpha   90.00
_cell.angle_beta   90.00
_cell.angle_gamma   90.00
#
_symmetry.space_group_name_H-M   'P 1'
#
loop_
_entity.id
_entity.type
_entity.pdbx_description
1 polymer ?
#
loop_
_entity_poly.entity_id
_entity_poly.type
_entity_poly.pdbx_seq_one_letter_code
_entity_poly.pdbx_strand_id
1 'polypeptide(L)'
;MPLDRSAVTAPLRRQLLAAANPAGWGYYVGKQSRIESTCWSLLALEPTWEDELGSWAAFAAPHLAWLRSRQTVDGLMIETEPSLANMVANALAALVLSRSSASENHTVVGHLRSALITIKGVRLDPVQGSQDNTLQGWPWVRDTFSWVEPTAWCLLALKRLSVGTVDLSSAQRIDEAERLLLDRVCKGGGWNYGNAHTLGQDLRPYVPTTAVALMALRDKRHLEQVAVSVAELQRSAQTERSATALSLASLAMRLHGLPTDAVDESLVAALGRSEARGHLHASALALTALTADTHLVEMFRVGP
;
A
#
# COMPACT_ATOMS: atom_id res chain seq x y z
N MET A 1 5.95 29.61 6.07
CA MET A 1 5.82 29.16 7.47
C MET A 1 5.77 27.65 7.42
N PRO A 2 6.53 26.90 8.24
CA PRO A 2 6.49 25.45 8.22
C PRO A 2 5.05 24.96 8.44
N LEU A 3 4.65 23.90 7.72
CA LEU A 3 3.33 23.29 7.89
C LEU A 3 3.18 22.81 9.34
N ASP A 4 2.20 23.36 10.07
CA ASP A 4 1.81 22.81 11.36
C ASP A 4 0.98 21.54 11.13
N ARG A 5 1.67 20.40 11.08
CA ARG A 5 1.03 19.10 10.86
C ARG A 5 0.03 18.75 11.95
N SER A 6 0.25 19.22 13.19
CA SER A 6 -0.62 18.90 14.33
C SER A 6 -2.04 19.48 14.17
N ALA A 7 -2.14 20.67 13.59
CA ALA A 7 -3.41 21.32 13.28
C ALA A 7 -4.26 20.55 12.26
N VAL A 8 -3.64 19.69 11.45
CA VAL A 8 -4.31 18.87 10.43
C VAL A 8 -4.57 17.44 10.91
N THR A 9 -3.61 16.82 11.60
CA THR A 9 -3.71 15.40 11.99
C THR A 9 -4.78 15.15 13.06
N ALA A 10 -4.97 16.08 14.02
CA ALA A 10 -5.99 15.93 15.06
C ALA A 10 -7.43 15.91 14.50
N PRO A 11 -7.84 16.82 13.58
CA PRO A 11 -9.12 16.71 12.86
C PRO A 11 -9.31 15.38 12.11
N LEU A 12 -8.29 14.93 11.35
CA LEU A 12 -8.38 13.68 10.58
C LEU A 12 -8.60 12.47 11.49
N ARG A 13 -7.86 12.39 12.60
CA ARG A 13 -8.03 11.35 13.62
C ARG A 13 -9.43 11.36 14.21
N ARG A 14 -9.95 12.53 14.61
CA ARG A 14 -11.33 12.65 15.13
C ARG A 14 -12.36 12.21 14.09
N GLN A 15 -12.17 12.55 12.82
CA GLN A 15 -13.06 12.11 11.74
C GLN A 15 -13.07 10.59 11.60
N LEU A 16 -11.90 9.94 11.60
CA LEU A 16 -11.80 8.49 11.50
C LEU A 16 -12.46 7.80 12.70
N LEU A 17 -12.20 8.27 13.93
CA LEU A 17 -12.83 7.74 15.13
C LEU A 17 -14.36 7.87 15.09
N ALA A 18 -14.87 9.03 14.68
CA ALA A 18 -16.31 9.30 14.62
C ALA A 18 -17.02 8.49 13.50
N ALA A 19 -16.31 8.13 12.43
CA ALA A 19 -16.86 7.45 11.28
C ALA A 19 -16.64 5.93 11.26
N ALA A 20 -16.06 5.36 12.33
CA ALA A 20 -15.86 3.93 12.46
C ALA A 20 -17.21 3.19 12.49
N ASN A 21 -17.40 2.21 11.61
CA ASN A 21 -18.49 1.25 11.74
C ASN A 21 -18.14 0.25 12.86
N PRO A 22 -19.11 -0.53 13.38
CA PRO A 22 -18.81 -1.57 14.38
C PRO A 22 -17.71 -2.56 13.97
N ALA A 23 -17.59 -2.81 12.66
CA ALA A 23 -16.64 -3.76 12.09
C ALA A 23 -15.35 -3.12 11.54
N GLY A 24 -15.37 -1.86 11.10
CA GLY A 24 -14.23 -1.24 10.39
C GLY A 24 -14.61 0.06 9.68
N TRP A 25 -13.92 0.39 8.59
CA TRP A 25 -14.15 1.64 7.84
C TRP A 25 -14.47 1.35 6.38
N GLY A 26 -15.42 2.09 5.81
CA GLY A 26 -15.64 2.14 4.37
C GLY A 26 -14.79 3.21 3.70
N TYR A 27 -14.78 3.24 2.36
CA TYR A 27 -14.06 4.30 1.62
C TYR A 27 -14.62 5.69 1.95
N TYR A 28 -15.93 5.80 2.17
CA TYR A 28 -16.62 7.05 2.51
C TYR A 28 -17.44 6.89 3.80
N VAL A 29 -17.73 8.01 4.47
CA VAL A 29 -18.61 8.06 5.64
C VAL A 29 -19.94 7.36 5.37
N GLY A 30 -20.38 6.51 6.30
CA GLY A 30 -21.63 5.77 6.21
C GLY A 30 -21.66 4.63 5.19
N LYS A 31 -20.54 4.33 4.52
CA LYS A 31 -20.43 3.16 3.64
C LYS A 31 -19.95 1.92 4.41
N GLN A 32 -20.29 0.76 3.87
CA GLN A 32 -19.89 -0.54 4.42
C GLN A 32 -18.37 -0.63 4.57
N SER A 33 -17.94 -1.32 5.63
CA SER A 33 -16.53 -1.57 5.90
C SER A 33 -15.86 -2.29 4.72
N ARG A 34 -14.63 -1.87 4.40
CA ARG A 34 -13.76 -2.46 3.40
C ARG A 34 -12.41 -2.80 4.03
N ILE A 35 -11.80 -3.91 3.62
CA ILE A 35 -10.52 -4.41 4.12
C ILE A 35 -9.47 -3.32 4.00
N GLU A 36 -9.32 -2.74 2.81
CA GLU A 36 -8.32 -1.71 2.53
C GLU A 36 -8.52 -0.46 3.40
N SER A 37 -9.74 0.08 3.44
CA SER A 37 -10.05 1.27 4.25
C SER A 37 -9.89 1.02 5.75
N THR A 38 -10.22 -0.18 6.21
CA THR A 38 -10.01 -0.60 7.61
C THR A 38 -8.52 -0.71 7.93
N CYS A 39 -7.73 -1.31 7.04
CA CYS A 39 -6.28 -1.39 7.23
C CYS A 39 -5.64 -0.02 7.33
N TRP A 40 -5.93 0.89 6.39
CA TRP A 40 -5.39 2.26 6.44
C TRP A 40 -5.84 3.02 7.68
N SER A 41 -7.09 2.87 8.12
CA SER A 41 -7.58 3.54 9.32
C SER A 41 -6.87 3.03 10.57
N LEU A 42 -6.64 1.71 10.70
CA LEU A 42 -5.87 1.15 11.81
C LEU A 42 -4.42 1.64 11.80
N LEU A 43 -3.78 1.68 10.62
CA LEU A 43 -2.41 2.18 10.45
C LEU A 43 -2.27 3.66 10.78
N ALA A 44 -3.31 4.45 10.54
CA ALA A 44 -3.35 5.87 10.84
C ALA A 44 -3.61 6.14 12.33
N LEU A 45 -4.49 5.35 12.96
CA LEU A 45 -4.90 5.54 14.34
C LEU A 45 -3.89 4.99 15.35
N GLU A 46 -3.22 3.87 15.07
CA GLU A 46 -2.28 3.25 16.03
C GLU A 46 -1.18 4.22 16.50
N PRO A 47 -0.42 4.90 15.62
CA PRO A 47 0.67 5.77 16.05
C PRO A 47 0.19 7.11 16.60
N THR A 48 -1.10 7.41 16.43
CA THR A 48 -1.73 8.66 16.87
C THR A 48 -2.70 8.42 18.01
N TRP A 49 -2.65 7.23 18.61
CA TRP A 49 -3.52 6.88 19.73
C TRP A 49 -3.14 7.69 20.97
N GLU A 50 -4.13 8.24 21.66
CA GLU A 50 -3.95 9.02 22.88
C GLU A 50 -4.37 8.17 24.09
N ASP A 51 -3.60 8.23 25.17
CA ASP A 51 -3.87 7.46 26.40
C ASP A 51 -5.27 7.73 26.98
N GLU A 52 -5.78 8.95 26.79
CA GLU A 52 -7.14 9.36 27.21
C GLU A 52 -8.26 8.61 26.48
N LEU A 53 -7.99 8.03 25.31
CA LEU A 53 -8.94 7.20 24.55
C LEU A 53 -9.00 5.76 25.08
N GLY A 54 -8.17 5.43 26.08
CA GLY A 54 -8.06 4.10 26.65
C GLY A 54 -7.11 3.20 25.87
N SER A 55 -7.32 1.87 25.95
CA SER A 55 -6.42 0.89 25.35
C SER A 55 -6.60 0.79 23.83
N TRP A 56 -5.53 1.07 23.07
CA TRP A 56 -5.47 0.82 21.62
C TRP A 56 -5.84 -0.63 21.30
N ALA A 57 -5.27 -1.59 22.03
CA ALA A 57 -5.52 -3.02 21.79
C ALA A 57 -7.01 -3.36 21.95
N ALA A 58 -7.69 -2.77 22.94
CA ALA A 58 -9.13 -2.96 23.14
C ALA A 58 -9.96 -2.34 22.01
N PHE A 59 -9.58 -1.14 21.55
CA PHE A 59 -10.24 -0.47 20.43
C PHE A 59 -10.06 -1.21 19.10
N ALA A 60 -8.83 -1.65 18.80
CA ALA A 60 -8.50 -2.30 17.54
C ALA A 60 -9.04 -3.75 17.45
N ALA A 61 -9.24 -4.43 18.58
CA ALA A 61 -9.65 -5.83 18.65
C ALA A 61 -10.86 -6.20 17.76
N PRO A 62 -12.03 -5.50 17.82
CA PRO A 62 -13.18 -5.83 16.96
C PRO A 62 -12.88 -5.65 15.47
N HIS A 63 -12.06 -4.67 15.10
CA HIS A 63 -11.69 -4.40 13.70
C HIS A 63 -10.72 -5.46 13.16
N LEU A 64 -9.74 -5.87 13.96
CA LEU A 64 -8.84 -6.98 13.64
C LEU A 64 -9.60 -8.32 13.59
N ALA A 65 -10.59 -8.53 14.47
CA ALA A 65 -11.48 -9.70 14.41
C ALA A 65 -12.30 -9.72 13.12
N TRP A 66 -12.83 -8.56 12.69
CA TRP A 66 -13.53 -8.47 11.42
C TRP A 66 -12.64 -8.81 10.23
N LEU A 67 -11.41 -8.27 10.16
CA LEU A 67 -10.44 -8.62 9.11
C LEU A 67 -10.19 -10.12 9.06
N ARG A 68 -9.91 -10.76 10.21
CA ARG A 68 -9.74 -12.21 10.31
C ARG A 68 -10.97 -12.97 9.79
N SER A 69 -12.17 -12.51 10.10
CA SER A 69 -13.43 -13.14 9.67
C SER A 69 -13.65 -13.12 8.15
N ARG A 70 -12.88 -12.30 7.40
CA ARG A 70 -12.96 -12.25 5.94
C ARG A 70 -12.12 -13.34 5.27
N GLN A 71 -11.27 -14.06 6.01
CA GLN A 71 -10.43 -15.10 5.44
C GLN A 71 -11.26 -16.31 4.99
N THR A 72 -11.11 -16.67 3.72
CA THR A 72 -11.71 -17.83 3.08
C THR A 72 -10.81 -19.06 3.20
N VAL A 73 -11.34 -20.23 2.82
CA VAL A 73 -10.65 -21.51 2.90
C VAL A 73 -9.36 -21.59 2.05
N ASP A 74 -9.23 -20.73 1.05
CA ASP A 74 -8.03 -20.60 0.22
C ASP A 74 -6.97 -19.66 0.82
N GLY A 75 -7.21 -19.14 2.04
CA GLY A 75 -6.29 -18.30 2.80
C GLY A 75 -6.34 -16.81 2.46
N LEU A 76 -7.01 -16.43 1.36
CA LEU A 76 -7.25 -15.03 1.01
C LEU A 76 -8.45 -14.46 1.78
N MET A 77 -8.66 -13.16 1.66
CA MET A 77 -9.79 -12.42 2.21
C MET A 77 -10.63 -11.82 1.10
N ILE A 78 -11.95 -11.87 1.29
CA ILE A 78 -12.95 -11.25 0.41
C ILE A 78 -13.84 -10.27 1.18
N GLU A 79 -14.30 -9.23 0.51
CA GLU A 79 -15.13 -8.20 1.14
C GLU A 79 -16.57 -8.68 1.37
N THR A 80 -17.15 -9.30 0.34
CA THR A 80 -18.54 -9.78 0.29
C THR A 80 -18.60 -11.07 -0.53
N GLU A 81 -19.61 -11.91 -0.33
CA GLU A 81 -19.88 -13.04 -1.23
C GLU A 81 -21.05 -12.69 -2.17
N PRO A 82 -20.93 -12.91 -3.49
CA PRO A 82 -19.75 -13.35 -4.25
C PRO A 82 -18.84 -12.16 -4.60
N SER A 83 -17.57 -12.17 -4.20
CA SER A 83 -16.54 -11.27 -4.72
C SER A 83 -15.20 -11.99 -4.83
N LEU A 84 -14.36 -11.55 -5.75
CA LEU A 84 -13.00 -12.05 -5.88
C LEU A 84 -12.09 -11.36 -4.87
N ALA A 85 -11.11 -12.10 -4.35
CA ALA A 85 -10.11 -11.56 -3.45
C ALA A 85 -9.24 -10.51 -4.16
N ASN A 86 -9.26 -9.28 -3.66
CA ASN A 86 -8.40 -8.20 -4.14
C ASN A 86 -7.02 -8.33 -3.49
N MET A 87 -5.97 -8.47 -4.31
CA MET A 87 -4.62 -8.73 -3.81
C MET A 87 -4.01 -7.56 -3.04
N VAL A 88 -4.33 -6.31 -3.37
CA VAL A 88 -3.88 -5.12 -2.61
C VAL A 88 -4.50 -5.13 -1.21
N ALA A 89 -5.79 -5.38 -1.11
CA ALA A 89 -6.49 -5.49 0.18
C ALA A 89 -5.89 -6.60 1.06
N ASN A 90 -5.57 -7.75 0.45
CA ASN A 90 -4.95 -8.88 1.14
C ASN A 90 -3.51 -8.57 1.61
N ALA A 91 -2.72 -7.89 0.80
CA ALA A 91 -1.38 -7.46 1.18
C ALA A 91 -1.41 -6.46 2.35
N LEU A 92 -2.33 -5.49 2.32
CA LEU A 92 -2.52 -4.55 3.43
C LEU A 92 -2.98 -5.26 4.71
N ALA A 93 -3.92 -6.20 4.61
CA ALA A 93 -4.37 -6.99 5.75
C ALA A 93 -3.22 -7.81 6.35
N ALA A 94 -2.37 -8.41 5.52
CA ALA A 94 -1.18 -9.13 5.97
C ALA A 94 -0.23 -8.22 6.75
N LEU A 95 0.05 -7.02 6.23
CA LEU A 95 0.90 -6.03 6.89
C LEU A 95 0.32 -5.61 8.25
N VAL A 96 -0.98 -5.29 8.32
CA VAL A 96 -1.64 -4.87 9.56
C VAL A 96 -1.69 -5.99 10.60
N LEU A 97 -2.14 -7.19 10.21
CA LEU A 97 -2.31 -8.30 11.15
C LEU A 97 -0.97 -8.80 11.70
N SER A 98 0.12 -8.72 10.91
CA SER A 98 1.46 -9.12 11.36
C SER A 98 2.07 -8.23 12.45
N ARG A 99 1.49 -7.05 12.72
CA ARG A 99 1.98 -6.13 13.76
C ARG A 99 1.53 -6.54 15.17
N SER A 100 0.45 -7.32 15.26
CA SER A 100 -0.08 -7.77 16.54
C SER A 100 0.46 -9.15 16.88
N SER A 101 0.85 -9.34 18.14
CA SER A 101 1.36 -10.59 18.68
C SER A 101 0.27 -11.61 19.05
N ALA A 102 -1.00 -11.32 18.73
CA ALA A 102 -2.11 -12.23 19.01
C ALA A 102 -1.96 -13.53 18.20
N SER A 103 -2.10 -14.68 18.86
CA SER A 103 -1.85 -15.98 18.25
C SER A 103 -2.78 -16.27 17.07
N GLU A 104 -4.03 -15.81 17.11
CA GLU A 104 -4.96 -15.99 16.00
C GLU A 104 -4.54 -15.19 14.76
N ASN A 105 -3.88 -14.05 14.94
CA ASN A 105 -3.34 -13.28 13.82
C ASN A 105 -2.19 -14.03 13.16
N HIS A 106 -1.34 -14.73 13.92
CA HIS A 106 -0.24 -15.53 13.35
C HIS A 106 -0.77 -16.61 12.40
N THR A 107 -1.84 -17.32 12.77
CA THR A 107 -2.45 -18.34 11.90
C THR A 107 -2.99 -17.72 10.61
N VAL A 108 -3.76 -16.63 10.72
CA VAL A 108 -4.34 -15.93 9.57
C VAL A 108 -3.27 -15.37 8.64
N VAL A 109 -2.22 -14.77 9.20
CA VAL A 109 -1.06 -14.26 8.46
C VAL A 109 -0.30 -15.40 7.77
N GLY A 110 -0.15 -16.56 8.43
CA GLY A 110 0.45 -17.76 7.83
C GLY A 110 -0.29 -18.23 6.57
N HIS A 111 -1.62 -18.28 6.62
CA HIS A 111 -2.43 -18.62 5.45
C HIS A 111 -2.36 -17.55 4.35
N LEU A 112 -2.41 -16.26 4.71
CA LEU A 112 -2.24 -15.15 3.76
C LEU A 112 -0.88 -15.24 3.06
N ARG A 113 0.20 -15.49 3.81
CA ARG A 113 1.55 -15.65 3.26
C ARG A 113 1.61 -16.79 2.24
N SER A 114 1.06 -17.95 2.59
CA SER A 114 0.99 -19.10 1.68
C SER A 114 0.19 -18.78 0.40
N ALA A 115 -0.93 -18.07 0.53
CA ALA A 115 -1.73 -17.63 -0.61
C ALA A 115 -0.98 -16.61 -1.49
N LEU A 116 -0.29 -15.63 -0.89
CA LEU A 116 0.54 -14.67 -1.60
C LEU A 116 1.67 -15.36 -2.38
N ILE A 117 2.30 -16.39 -1.81
CA ILE A 117 3.35 -17.15 -2.51
C ILE A 117 2.78 -17.91 -3.72
N THR A 118 1.55 -18.42 -3.60
CA THR A 118 0.93 -19.31 -4.59
C THR A 118 0.29 -18.55 -5.77
N ILE A 119 -0.33 -17.40 -5.50
CA ILE A 119 -1.06 -16.66 -6.53
C ILE A 119 -0.10 -15.99 -7.50
N LYS A 120 -0.41 -16.17 -8.79
CA LYS A 120 0.35 -15.63 -9.90
C LYS A 120 -0.59 -14.97 -10.90
N GLY A 121 -0.16 -13.87 -11.50
CA GLY A 121 -0.84 -13.33 -12.67
C GLY A 121 -0.67 -14.26 -13.88
N VAL A 122 -1.56 -14.14 -14.85
CA VAL A 122 -1.53 -14.93 -16.09
C VAL A 122 -0.22 -14.68 -16.84
N ARG A 123 0.45 -15.78 -17.21
CA ARG A 123 1.63 -15.79 -18.09
C ARG A 123 1.19 -15.72 -19.54
N LEU A 124 1.79 -14.84 -20.33
CA LEU A 124 1.53 -14.75 -21.77
C LEU A 124 2.82 -15.06 -22.55
N ASP A 125 2.65 -15.40 -23.83
CA ASP A 125 3.78 -15.63 -24.72
C ASP A 125 4.60 -14.35 -24.93
N PRO A 126 5.92 -14.46 -25.11
CA PRO A 126 6.76 -13.33 -25.42
C PRO A 126 6.31 -12.64 -26.71
N VAL A 127 6.23 -11.31 -26.68
CA VAL A 127 6.04 -10.48 -27.88
C VAL A 127 7.34 -9.72 -28.13
N GLN A 128 7.88 -9.83 -29.33
CA GLN A 128 9.17 -9.23 -29.66
C GLN A 128 9.10 -7.70 -29.55
N GLY A 129 10.06 -7.09 -28.85
CA GLY A 129 10.12 -5.63 -28.67
C GLY A 129 9.16 -5.07 -27.61
N SER A 130 8.49 -5.92 -26.82
CA SER A 130 7.70 -5.51 -25.65
C SER A 130 8.39 -5.85 -24.33
N GLN A 131 7.74 -5.47 -23.24
CA GLN A 131 8.01 -5.95 -21.88
C GLN A 131 8.01 -7.50 -21.81
N ASP A 132 8.67 -8.06 -20.80
CA ASP A 132 8.64 -9.50 -20.53
C ASP A 132 7.29 -9.91 -19.92
N ASN A 133 6.40 -10.45 -20.76
CA ASN A 133 5.10 -10.96 -20.35
C ASN A 133 5.15 -12.36 -19.74
N THR A 134 6.34 -12.96 -19.64
CA THR A 134 6.53 -14.26 -19.00
C THR A 134 6.69 -14.16 -17.48
N LEU A 135 7.05 -12.97 -16.98
CA LEU A 135 7.16 -12.67 -15.55
C LEU A 135 5.77 -12.67 -14.88
N GLN A 136 5.65 -13.36 -13.75
CA GLN A 136 4.39 -13.47 -13.03
C GLN A 136 4.48 -12.79 -11.66
N GLY A 137 4.05 -11.53 -11.58
CA GLY A 137 3.81 -10.85 -10.31
C GLY A 137 2.46 -11.23 -9.72
N TRP A 138 1.77 -10.23 -9.17
CA TRP A 138 0.42 -10.39 -8.66
C TRP A 138 -0.61 -9.67 -9.53
N PRO A 139 -1.78 -10.28 -9.74
CA PRO A 139 -2.89 -9.65 -10.40
C PRO A 139 -3.75 -8.86 -9.40
N TRP A 140 -4.74 -8.10 -9.88
CA TRP A 140 -5.75 -7.50 -8.99
C TRP A 140 -6.60 -8.57 -8.31
N VAL A 141 -7.01 -9.57 -9.09
CA VAL A 141 -7.81 -10.73 -8.69
C VAL A 141 -7.32 -11.96 -9.46
N ARG A 142 -7.65 -13.17 -9.01
CA ARG A 142 -7.28 -14.42 -9.68
C ARG A 142 -7.61 -14.42 -11.18
N ASP A 143 -6.82 -15.19 -11.93
CA ASP A 143 -6.98 -15.42 -13.37
C ASP A 143 -6.91 -14.17 -14.25
N THR A 144 -6.27 -13.10 -13.75
CA THR A 144 -5.99 -11.88 -14.53
C THR A 144 -4.49 -11.60 -14.63
N PHE A 145 -4.11 -10.61 -15.43
CA PHE A 145 -2.71 -10.29 -15.70
C PHE A 145 -1.99 -9.69 -14.47
N SER A 146 -0.66 -9.80 -14.44
CA SER A 146 0.16 -9.16 -13.40
C SER A 146 0.21 -7.64 -13.62
N TRP A 147 -0.11 -6.86 -12.58
CA TRP A 147 -0.07 -5.39 -12.63
C TRP A 147 0.90 -4.83 -11.59
N VAL A 148 1.37 -3.61 -11.80
CA VAL A 148 2.42 -3.01 -10.94
C VAL A 148 1.93 -2.82 -9.52
N GLU A 149 0.75 -2.23 -9.32
CA GLU A 149 0.24 -1.91 -7.99
C GLU A 149 0.01 -3.14 -7.09
N PRO A 150 -0.76 -4.17 -7.50
CA PRO A 150 -0.87 -5.40 -6.71
C PRO A 150 0.49 -6.08 -6.53
N THR A 151 1.37 -6.05 -7.54
CA THR A 151 2.71 -6.63 -7.40
C THR A 151 3.53 -5.91 -6.32
N ALA A 152 3.52 -4.58 -6.30
CA ALA A 152 4.25 -3.78 -5.32
C ALA A 152 3.74 -4.01 -3.90
N TRP A 153 2.42 -4.00 -3.68
CA TRP A 153 1.85 -4.25 -2.36
C TRP A 153 2.11 -5.66 -1.86
N CYS A 154 1.92 -6.69 -2.70
CA CYS A 154 2.20 -8.08 -2.33
C CYS A 154 3.69 -8.33 -2.09
N LEU A 155 4.57 -7.73 -2.90
CA LEU A 155 6.02 -7.78 -2.68
C LEU A 155 6.40 -7.16 -1.33
N LEU A 156 5.86 -5.97 -1.03
CA LEU A 156 6.09 -5.28 0.23
C LEU A 156 5.63 -6.13 1.43
N ALA A 157 4.43 -6.68 1.36
CA ALA A 157 3.90 -7.59 2.38
C ALA A 157 4.78 -8.83 2.55
N LEU A 158 5.14 -9.51 1.45
CA LEU A 158 5.94 -10.73 1.51
C LEU A 158 7.35 -10.49 2.05
N LYS A 159 8.00 -9.38 1.68
CA LYS A 159 9.29 -8.98 2.26
C LYS A 159 9.18 -8.76 3.77
N ARG A 160 8.13 -8.08 4.23
CA ARG A 160 7.88 -7.85 5.67
C ARG A 160 7.63 -9.16 6.44
N LEU A 161 6.84 -10.06 5.88
CA LEU A 161 6.55 -11.36 6.48
C LEU A 161 7.73 -12.33 6.46
N SER A 162 8.76 -12.06 5.63
CA SER A 162 9.96 -12.91 5.52
C SER A 162 11.15 -12.38 6.33
N VAL A 163 10.98 -11.29 7.09
CA VAL A 163 12.06 -10.77 7.96
C VAL A 163 12.43 -11.82 9.00
N GLY A 164 13.73 -12.10 9.12
CA GLY A 164 14.27 -13.10 10.05
C GLY A 164 14.26 -14.54 9.53
N THR A 165 13.36 -14.89 8.61
CA THR A 165 13.27 -16.24 8.01
C THR A 165 12.75 -16.16 6.58
N VAL A 166 13.65 -16.15 5.60
CA VAL A 166 13.27 -16.23 4.17
C VAL A 166 13.41 -17.68 3.70
N ASP A 167 12.29 -18.37 3.51
CA ASP A 167 12.32 -19.67 2.83
C ASP A 167 12.48 -19.50 1.31
N LEU A 168 12.87 -20.59 0.64
CA LEU A 168 13.15 -20.59 -0.80
C LEU A 168 11.96 -20.12 -1.65
N SER A 169 10.73 -20.48 -1.28
CA SER A 169 9.54 -20.11 -2.05
C SER A 169 9.25 -18.60 -1.95
N SER A 170 9.44 -18.03 -0.75
CA SER A 170 9.34 -16.59 -0.53
C SER A 170 10.44 -15.85 -1.31
N ALA A 171 11.69 -16.34 -1.27
CA ALA A 171 12.80 -15.74 -2.01
C ALA A 171 12.55 -15.72 -3.52
N GLN A 172 12.08 -16.84 -4.11
CA GLN A 172 11.77 -16.93 -5.53
C GLN A 172 10.64 -15.97 -5.94
N ARG A 173 9.59 -15.85 -5.12
CA ARG A 173 8.48 -14.93 -5.38
C ARG A 173 8.90 -13.46 -5.26
N ILE A 174 9.76 -13.14 -4.29
CA ILE A 174 10.34 -11.81 -4.15
C ILE A 174 11.17 -11.46 -5.39
N ASP A 175 12.08 -12.34 -5.81
CA ASP A 175 12.93 -12.12 -7.00
C ASP A 175 12.10 -11.91 -8.28
N GLU A 176 11.12 -12.78 -8.53
CA GLU A 176 10.27 -12.68 -9.73
C GLU A 176 9.48 -11.37 -9.76
N ALA A 177 8.97 -10.92 -8.61
CA ALA A 177 8.24 -9.66 -8.51
C ALA A 177 9.14 -8.43 -8.67
N GLU A 178 10.36 -8.46 -8.12
CA GLU A 178 11.35 -7.41 -8.33
C GLU A 178 11.71 -7.27 -9.81
N ARG A 179 11.94 -8.41 -10.48
CA ARG A 179 12.20 -8.44 -11.92
C ARG A 179 11.02 -7.89 -12.72
N LEU A 180 9.79 -8.25 -12.35
CA LEU A 180 8.60 -7.69 -13.01
C LEU A 180 8.55 -6.18 -12.83
N LEU A 181 8.71 -5.67 -11.60
CA LEU A 181 8.67 -4.22 -11.40
C LEU A 181 9.78 -3.53 -12.20
N LEU A 182 11.01 -4.04 -12.21
CA LEU A 182 12.10 -3.45 -12.99
C LEU A 182 11.87 -3.49 -14.52
N ASP A 183 11.22 -4.54 -15.03
CA ASP A 183 10.82 -4.68 -16.45
C ASP A 183 9.75 -3.65 -16.86
N ARG A 184 8.89 -3.22 -15.92
CA ARG A 184 7.76 -2.32 -16.20
C ARG A 184 8.04 -0.83 -15.96
N VAL A 185 9.31 -0.46 -15.77
CA VAL A 185 9.70 0.94 -15.60
C VAL A 185 9.42 1.72 -16.89
N CYS A 186 8.72 2.85 -16.76
CA CYS A 186 8.46 3.75 -17.89
C CYS A 186 9.76 4.43 -18.34
N LYS A 187 9.81 4.86 -19.61
CA LYS A 187 10.92 5.65 -20.11
C LYS A 187 11.05 6.95 -19.31
N GLY A 188 12.25 7.20 -18.77
CA GLY A 188 12.49 8.34 -17.88
C GLY A 188 12.12 8.08 -16.41
N GLY A 189 11.75 6.85 -16.06
CA GLY A 189 11.46 6.43 -14.69
C GLY A 189 9.97 6.36 -14.36
N GLY A 190 9.68 5.79 -13.20
CA GLY A 190 8.35 5.61 -12.66
C GLY A 190 7.58 4.45 -13.28
N TRP A 191 6.35 4.28 -12.79
CA TRP A 191 5.45 3.21 -13.22
C TRP A 191 4.04 3.72 -13.46
N ASN A 192 3.36 3.13 -14.43
CA ASN A 192 1.92 3.19 -14.60
C ASN A 192 1.28 1.87 -14.14
N TYR A 193 0.11 1.53 -14.66
CA TYR A 193 -0.61 0.30 -14.29
C TYR A 193 0.17 -1.01 -14.58
N GLY A 194 1.11 -1.03 -15.52
CA GLY A 194 1.95 -2.20 -15.82
C GLY A 194 2.27 -2.43 -17.28
N ASN A 195 2.26 -1.36 -18.09
CA ASN A 195 2.69 -1.40 -19.47
C ASN A 195 3.43 -0.11 -19.84
N ALA A 196 4.75 -0.17 -19.98
CA ALA A 196 5.57 1.01 -20.25
C ALA A 196 5.46 1.52 -21.70
N HIS A 197 5.06 0.66 -22.64
CA HIS A 197 5.06 0.97 -24.07
C HIS A 197 3.98 0.18 -24.83
N THR A 198 3.11 0.87 -25.58
CA THR A 198 2.02 0.23 -26.31
C THR A 198 1.80 0.92 -27.66
N LEU A 199 1.57 0.11 -28.71
CA LEU A 199 1.27 0.59 -30.06
C LEU A 199 2.28 1.64 -30.58
N GLY A 200 3.57 1.46 -30.28
CA GLY A 200 4.63 2.37 -30.70
C GLY A 200 4.78 3.64 -29.86
N GLN A 201 4.07 3.75 -28.73
CA GLN A 201 4.12 4.92 -27.85
C GLN A 201 4.59 4.58 -26.44
N ASP A 202 5.52 5.39 -25.93
CA ASP A 202 5.93 5.36 -24.53
C ASP A 202 4.80 5.94 -23.65
N LEU A 203 4.37 5.17 -22.66
CA LEU A 203 3.35 5.59 -21.70
C LEU A 203 3.99 6.31 -20.51
N ARG A 204 3.20 7.17 -19.85
CA ARG A 204 3.67 8.00 -18.73
C ARG A 204 3.46 7.31 -17.39
N PRO A 205 4.36 7.52 -16.42
CA PRO A 205 4.18 7.02 -15.06
C PRO A 205 3.06 7.76 -14.33
N TYR A 206 2.49 7.11 -13.32
CA TYR A 206 1.51 7.67 -12.40
C TYR A 206 2.13 7.81 -11.01
N VAL A 207 1.85 8.92 -10.33
CA VAL A 207 2.36 9.20 -8.98
C VAL A 207 2.05 8.09 -7.97
N PRO A 208 0.79 7.63 -7.79
CA PRO A 208 0.50 6.61 -6.76
C PRO A 208 1.17 5.27 -7.06
N THR A 209 1.17 4.83 -8.32
CA THR A 209 1.76 3.56 -8.72
C THR A 209 3.29 3.58 -8.63
N THR A 210 3.91 4.72 -8.99
CA THR A 210 5.35 4.94 -8.80
C THR A 210 5.72 4.92 -7.32
N ALA A 211 4.94 5.60 -6.47
CA ALA A 211 5.20 5.64 -5.04
C ALA A 211 5.20 4.23 -4.42
N VAL A 212 4.17 3.40 -4.68
CA VAL A 212 4.10 2.05 -4.10
C VAL A 212 5.20 1.12 -4.63
N ALA A 213 5.56 1.21 -5.92
CA ALA A 213 6.66 0.45 -6.49
C ALA A 213 8.00 0.83 -5.82
N LEU A 214 8.24 2.12 -5.59
CA LEU A 214 9.42 2.61 -4.88
C LEU A 214 9.46 2.18 -3.41
N MET A 215 8.31 2.07 -2.72
CA MET A 215 8.27 1.50 -1.37
C MET A 215 8.69 0.02 -1.38
N ALA A 216 8.21 -0.76 -2.35
CA ALA A 216 8.53 -2.18 -2.47
C ALA A 216 9.97 -2.47 -2.91
N LEU A 217 10.59 -1.55 -3.66
CA LEU A 217 11.96 -1.63 -4.20
C LEU A 217 12.99 -0.81 -3.39
N ARG A 218 12.69 -0.43 -2.15
CA ARG A 218 13.57 0.41 -1.31
C ARG A 218 14.99 -0.17 -1.15
N ASP A 219 15.09 -1.49 -0.96
CA ASP A 219 16.34 -2.26 -0.87
C ASP A 219 17.11 -2.34 -2.20
N LYS A 220 16.51 -1.90 -3.31
CA LYS A 220 17.10 -1.81 -4.65
C LYS A 220 17.44 -0.39 -5.08
N ARG A 221 17.49 0.57 -4.15
CA ARG A 221 17.83 1.99 -4.43
C ARG A 221 19.15 2.22 -5.17
N HIS A 222 20.05 1.23 -5.19
CA HIS A 222 21.33 1.29 -5.91
C HIS A 222 21.18 1.08 -7.43
N LEU A 223 20.04 0.57 -7.89
CA LEU A 223 19.76 0.38 -9.31
C LEU A 223 19.36 1.70 -9.97
N GLU A 224 19.88 1.94 -11.18
CA GLU A 224 19.63 3.16 -11.97
C GLU A 224 18.13 3.37 -12.22
N GLN A 225 17.39 2.31 -12.57
CA GLN A 225 15.96 2.40 -12.80
C GLN A 225 15.20 2.92 -11.57
N VAL A 226 15.62 2.52 -10.38
CA VAL A 226 15.01 2.96 -9.12
C VAL A 226 15.39 4.42 -8.85
N ALA A 227 16.66 4.78 -8.99
CA ALA A 227 17.14 6.15 -8.79
C ALA A 227 16.45 7.17 -9.72
N VAL A 228 16.33 6.86 -11.01
CA VAL A 228 15.62 7.71 -11.98
C VAL A 228 14.13 7.81 -11.64
N SER A 229 13.52 6.73 -11.18
CA SER A 229 12.10 6.73 -10.75
C SER A 229 11.84 7.55 -9.48
N VAL A 230 12.81 7.60 -8.56
CA VAL A 230 12.76 8.48 -7.40
C VAL A 230 12.74 9.96 -7.83
N ALA A 231 13.63 10.34 -8.74
CA ALA A 231 13.65 11.71 -9.29
C ALA A 231 12.34 12.04 -10.03
N GLU A 232 11.79 11.08 -10.77
CA GLU A 232 10.49 11.22 -11.43
C GLU A 232 9.34 11.45 -10.43
N LEU A 233 9.31 10.70 -9.32
CA LEU A 233 8.31 10.89 -8.27
C LEU A 233 8.38 12.30 -7.68
N GLN A 234 9.60 12.78 -7.36
CA GLN A 234 9.80 14.12 -6.79
C GLN A 234 9.28 15.22 -7.71
N ARG A 235 9.49 15.07 -9.03
CA ARG A 235 9.01 16.02 -10.04
C ARG A 235 7.49 15.96 -10.19
N SER A 236 6.94 14.77 -10.38
CA SER A 236 5.52 14.60 -10.71
C SER A 236 4.59 14.86 -9.51
N ALA A 237 5.06 14.62 -8.27
CA ALA A 237 4.33 14.95 -7.05
C ALA A 237 3.96 16.44 -6.93
N GLN A 238 4.74 17.36 -7.52
CA GLN A 238 4.46 18.80 -7.47
C GLN A 238 3.17 19.19 -8.23
N THR A 239 2.80 18.40 -9.23
CA THR A 239 1.63 18.64 -10.07
C THR A 239 0.42 17.78 -9.69
N GLU A 240 0.61 16.80 -8.80
CA GLU A 240 -0.46 15.93 -8.32
C GLU A 240 -1.45 16.68 -7.41
N ARG A 241 -2.71 16.26 -7.44
CA ARG A 241 -3.83 16.91 -6.73
C ARG A 241 -4.74 15.92 -5.99
N SER A 242 -4.45 14.62 -6.08
CA SER A 242 -5.11 13.55 -5.33
C SER A 242 -4.47 13.38 -3.95
N ALA A 243 -5.26 13.49 -2.89
CA ALA A 243 -4.80 13.29 -1.51
C ALA A 243 -4.23 11.86 -1.32
N THR A 244 -4.86 10.84 -1.90
CA THR A 244 -4.36 9.45 -1.87
C THR A 244 -2.98 9.35 -2.53
N ALA A 245 -2.81 9.93 -3.72
CA ALA A 245 -1.54 9.86 -4.45
C ALA A 245 -0.42 10.64 -3.73
N LEU A 246 -0.73 11.83 -3.22
CA LEU A 246 0.21 12.66 -2.46
C LEU A 246 0.62 12.00 -1.14
N SER A 247 -0.31 11.31 -0.47
CA SER A 247 0.00 10.53 0.75
C SER A 247 0.99 9.41 0.46
N LEU A 248 0.75 8.62 -0.59
CA LEU A 248 1.66 7.55 -1.00
C LEU A 248 3.02 8.09 -1.43
N ALA A 249 3.04 9.19 -2.21
CA ALA A 249 4.27 9.85 -2.62
C ALA A 249 5.09 10.33 -1.42
N SER A 250 4.41 10.96 -0.45
CA SER A 250 5.01 11.43 0.79
C SER A 250 5.61 10.29 1.64
N LEU A 251 4.92 9.15 1.75
CA LEU A 251 5.44 7.95 2.41
C LEU A 251 6.66 7.36 1.68
N ALA A 252 6.59 7.24 0.35
CA ALA A 252 7.70 6.74 -0.46
C ALA A 252 8.93 7.65 -0.36
N MET A 253 8.74 8.97 -0.44
CA MET A 253 9.81 9.96 -0.32
C MET A 253 10.51 9.85 1.05
N ARG A 254 9.78 9.72 2.15
CA ARG A 254 10.38 9.48 3.49
C ARG A 254 11.19 8.18 3.56
N LEU A 255 10.67 7.09 3.00
CA LEU A 255 11.37 5.80 2.96
C LEU A 255 12.69 5.86 2.18
N HIS A 256 12.78 6.78 1.22
CA HIS A 256 13.97 7.09 0.42
C HIS A 256 14.82 8.25 0.98
N GLY A 257 14.47 8.79 2.16
CA GLY A 257 15.22 9.86 2.82
C GLY A 257 15.14 11.22 2.11
N LEU A 258 14.06 11.47 1.36
CA LEU A 258 13.84 12.72 0.64
C LEU A 258 13.02 13.72 1.46
N PRO A 259 13.20 15.05 1.22
CA PRO A 259 12.40 16.07 1.88
C PRO A 259 10.94 16.03 1.41
N THR A 260 9.99 16.12 2.35
CA THR A 260 8.55 15.99 2.05
C THR A 260 7.71 17.25 2.24
N ASP A 261 8.28 18.37 2.66
CA ASP A 261 7.50 19.56 3.02
C ASP A 261 6.56 20.03 1.88
N ALA A 262 7.07 20.11 0.64
CA ALA A 262 6.27 20.55 -0.51
C ALA A 262 5.15 19.56 -0.90
N VAL A 263 5.38 18.25 -0.75
CA VAL A 263 4.36 17.23 -1.03
C VAL A 263 3.33 17.17 0.10
N ASP A 264 3.75 17.39 1.35
CA ASP A 264 2.87 17.47 2.51
C ASP A 264 1.97 18.73 2.45
N GLU A 265 2.51 19.88 2.05
CA GLU A 265 1.72 21.10 1.80
C GLU A 265 0.66 20.87 0.71
N SER A 266 1.06 20.22 -0.40
CA SER A 266 0.15 19.85 -1.48
C SER A 266 -0.93 18.86 -1.02
N LEU A 267 -0.56 17.91 -0.16
CA LEU A 267 -1.47 16.95 0.45
C LEU A 267 -2.53 17.66 1.31
N VAL A 268 -2.12 18.57 2.17
CA VAL A 268 -3.04 19.36 3.01
C VAL A 268 -3.97 20.20 2.16
N ALA A 269 -3.48 20.83 1.09
CA ALA A 269 -4.33 21.56 0.15
C ALA A 269 -5.31 20.65 -0.61
N ALA A 270 -4.95 19.39 -0.87
CA ALA A 270 -5.82 18.41 -1.51
C ALA A 270 -6.88 17.81 -0.56
N LEU A 271 -6.57 17.73 0.75
CA LEU A 271 -7.44 17.15 1.77
C LEU A 271 -8.78 17.88 1.89
N GLY A 272 -8.80 19.21 1.80
CA GLY A 272 -10.05 19.98 1.91
C GLY A 272 -11.14 19.54 0.92
N ARG A 273 -10.75 19.05 -0.28
CA ARG A 273 -11.70 18.49 -1.26
C ARG A 273 -12.17 17.07 -0.89
N SER A 274 -11.30 16.27 -0.28
CA SER A 274 -11.59 14.90 0.15
C SER A 274 -12.48 14.87 1.40
N GLU A 275 -12.21 15.73 2.38
CA GLU A 275 -12.99 15.86 3.60
C GLU A 275 -14.41 16.36 3.31
N ALA A 276 -14.57 17.34 2.42
CA ALA A 276 -15.88 17.83 1.97
C ALA A 276 -16.76 16.74 1.34
N ARG A 277 -16.16 15.65 0.85
CA ARG A 277 -16.85 14.49 0.26
C ARG A 277 -16.95 13.30 1.23
N GLY A 278 -16.44 13.42 2.45
CA GLY A 278 -16.42 12.35 3.45
C GLY A 278 -15.53 11.16 3.04
N HIS A 279 -14.43 11.39 2.31
CA HIS A 279 -13.55 10.33 1.78
C HIS A 279 -12.58 9.81 2.86
N LEU A 280 -13.05 8.90 3.71
CA LEU A 280 -12.31 8.35 4.85
C LEU A 280 -10.99 7.66 4.48
N HIS A 281 -10.96 6.94 3.36
CA HIS A 281 -9.74 6.28 2.91
C HIS A 281 -8.61 7.28 2.61
N ALA A 282 -8.92 8.40 1.97
CA ALA A 282 -7.96 9.48 1.76
C ALA A 282 -7.55 10.15 3.08
N SER A 283 -8.47 10.34 4.02
CA SER A 283 -8.16 10.87 5.36
C SER A 283 -7.20 9.96 6.13
N ALA A 284 -7.42 8.64 6.09
CA ALA A 284 -6.57 7.66 6.73
C ALA A 284 -5.15 7.66 6.15
N LEU A 285 -5.02 7.57 4.83
CA LEU A 285 -3.75 7.68 4.12
C LEU A 285 -3.00 8.97 4.46
N ALA A 286 -3.70 10.10 4.46
CA ALA A 286 -3.09 11.39 4.75
C ALA A 286 -2.64 11.50 6.19
N LEU A 287 -3.44 11.01 7.15
CA LEU A 287 -3.04 10.93 8.55
C LEU A 287 -1.77 10.07 8.69
N THR A 288 -1.73 8.87 8.09
CA THR A 288 -0.54 8.01 8.08
C THR A 288 0.69 8.72 7.49
N ALA A 289 0.53 9.44 6.38
CA ALA A 289 1.63 10.16 5.74
C ALA A 289 2.15 11.34 6.58
N LEU A 290 1.24 12.15 7.14
CA LEU A 290 1.58 13.34 7.92
C LEU A 290 2.15 12.99 9.31
N THR A 291 1.89 11.79 9.82
CA THR A 291 2.46 11.29 11.08
C THR A 291 3.63 10.33 10.87
N ALA A 292 4.07 10.14 9.63
CA ALA A 292 5.12 9.18 9.28
C ALA A 292 6.43 9.36 10.05
N ASP A 293 6.73 10.57 10.51
CA ASP A 293 7.94 10.86 11.29
C ASP A 293 7.87 10.28 12.71
N THR A 294 6.67 10.05 13.27
CA THR A 294 6.53 9.46 14.63
C THR A 294 6.74 7.96 14.64
N HIS A 295 6.37 7.28 13.55
CA HIS A 295 6.46 5.83 13.41
C HIS A 295 7.42 5.36 12.33
N LEU A 296 8.23 6.29 11.80
CA LEU A 296 9.31 6.08 10.81
C LEU A 296 8.95 5.20 9.61
N VAL A 297 7.66 5.12 9.29
CA VAL A 297 7.10 4.22 8.29
C VAL A 297 7.54 2.74 8.50
N GLU A 298 7.72 2.32 9.77
CA GLU A 298 8.27 1.01 10.14
C GLU A 298 7.56 -0.18 9.47
N MET A 299 6.25 -0.08 9.29
CA MET A 299 5.46 -1.13 8.63
C MET A 299 5.87 -1.39 7.17
N PHE A 300 6.43 -0.40 6.48
CA PHE A 300 6.85 -0.51 5.08
C PHE A 300 8.38 -0.59 4.93
N ARG A 301 9.14 -0.64 6.04
CA ARG A 301 10.60 -0.82 5.97
C ARG A 301 10.92 -2.25 5.56
N VAL A 302 11.44 -2.40 4.35
CA VAL A 302 12.01 -3.65 3.84
C VAL A 302 13.52 -3.55 3.76
N GLY A 303 14.21 -4.65 4.11
CA GLY A 303 15.67 -4.72 4.26
C GLY A 303 16.21 -3.99 5.51
N PRO A 304 17.49 -4.22 5.86
CA PRO A 304 18.21 -3.39 6.83
C PRO A 304 18.37 -1.94 6.35
#